data_AF-A0A351FYY4-F1
#
_entry.id   AF-A0A351FYY4-F1
#
_cell.length_a   1.000
_cell.length_b   1.000
_cell.length_c   1.000
_cell.angle_alpha   90.00
_cell.angle_beta   90.00
_cell.angle_gamma   90.00
#
_symmetry.space_group_name_H-M   'P 1'
#
loop_
_entity.id
_entity.type
_entity.pdbx_description
1 polymer ?
#
loop_
_entity_poly.entity_id
_entity_poly.type
_entity_poly.pdbx_seq_one_letter_code
_entity_poly.pdbx_strand_id
1 'polypeptide(L)'
;AWQFRGGAFAMYRPNTRWTWLFGVLALGRNDIPVVPAVGAIYQPHPGMRFDLTFPRPRAAMLLVDRGPRQQWGYIGMGLGGGTWAYERTSGLDDQITLRDWRAVIGWESIPTPAPGMPFTRGHKLGFEVGYLFGREFEFESDDTSISLGNTMMARLTARW
;
A
#
# COMPACT_ATOMS: atom_id res chain seq x y z
N ALA A 1 -6.02 25.27 7.31
CA ALA A 1 -4.53 25.24 7.25
C ALA A 1 -4.06 24.68 5.89
N TRP A 2 -2.90 25.11 5.37
CA TRP A 2 -2.34 24.58 4.12
C TRP A 2 -1.57 23.28 4.40
N GLN A 3 -1.96 22.16 3.78
CA GLN A 3 -1.22 20.90 3.87
C GLN A 3 -0.32 20.72 2.64
N PHE A 4 1.00 20.58 2.86
CA PHE A 4 1.93 20.20 1.79
C PHE A 4 2.13 18.68 1.82
N ARG A 5 1.74 18.00 0.74
CA ARG A 5 1.99 16.57 0.53
C ARG A 5 2.92 16.42 -0.66
N GLY A 6 4.02 15.71 -0.47
CA GLY A 6 5.04 15.55 -1.50
C GLY A 6 6.03 14.47 -1.15
N GLY A 7 6.82 14.02 -2.11
CA GLY A 7 7.88 13.06 -1.83
C GLY A 7 8.93 13.06 -2.91
N ALA A 8 10.15 12.74 -2.51
CA ALA A 8 11.28 12.55 -3.41
C ALA A 8 11.68 11.08 -3.36
N PHE A 9 11.92 10.48 -4.52
CA PHE A 9 12.32 9.08 -4.65
C PHE A 9 13.44 8.94 -5.68
N ALA A 10 14.40 8.10 -5.36
CA ALA A 10 15.48 7.64 -6.21
C ALA A 10 15.38 6.12 -6.32
N MET A 11 15.48 5.61 -7.54
CA MET A 11 15.53 4.17 -7.81
C MET A 11 16.86 3.83 -8.45
N TYR A 12 17.52 2.81 -7.90
CA TYR A 12 18.78 2.31 -8.43
C TYR A 12 18.62 0.82 -8.77
N ARG A 13 18.72 0.50 -10.06
CA ARG A 13 18.54 -0.87 -10.56
C ARG A 13 19.87 -1.39 -11.13
N PRO A 14 20.72 -2.02 -10.31
CA PRO A 14 21.99 -2.55 -10.80
C PRO A 14 21.78 -3.70 -11.80
N ASN A 15 20.84 -4.61 -11.51
CA ASN A 15 20.58 -5.82 -12.32
C ASN A 15 19.08 -6.01 -12.57
N THR A 16 18.71 -6.97 -13.43
CA THR A 16 17.31 -7.31 -13.69
C THR A 16 16.56 -7.83 -12.47
N ARG A 17 17.29 -8.43 -11.50
CA ARG A 17 16.75 -9.05 -10.27
C ARG A 17 16.63 -8.10 -9.07
N TRP A 18 17.38 -7.02 -9.02
CA TRP A 18 17.47 -6.14 -7.85
C TRP A 18 17.14 -4.71 -8.24
N THR A 19 16.18 -4.11 -7.53
CA THR A 19 15.89 -2.68 -7.63
C THR A 19 15.89 -2.10 -6.23
N TRP A 20 16.77 -1.14 -5.97
CA TRP A 20 16.82 -0.40 -4.72
C TRP A 20 15.97 0.85 -4.84
N LEU A 21 15.24 1.17 -3.78
CA LEU A 21 14.42 2.36 -3.69
C LEU A 21 14.82 3.15 -2.44
N PHE A 22 15.08 4.43 -2.62
CA PHE A 22 15.42 5.37 -1.57
C PHE A 22 14.56 6.60 -1.74
N GLY A 23 13.97 7.10 -0.67
CA GLY A 23 13.06 8.22 -0.80
C GLY A 23 12.49 8.65 0.53
N VAL A 24 11.76 9.74 0.47
CA VAL A 24 11.15 10.38 1.61
C VAL A 24 9.77 10.88 1.18
N LEU A 25 8.77 10.55 1.98
CA LEU A 25 7.38 10.94 1.79
C LEU A 25 6.98 11.92 2.88
N ALA A 26 6.78 13.19 2.54
CA ALA A 26 6.07 14.13 3.38
C ALA A 26 4.56 13.86 3.27
N LEU A 27 4.00 13.23 4.30
CA LEU A 27 2.59 12.90 4.39
C LEU A 27 1.74 14.11 4.77
N GLY A 28 2.35 15.15 5.35
CA GLY A 28 1.64 16.33 5.84
C GLY A 28 0.64 16.00 6.95
N ARG A 29 0.91 14.92 7.70
CA ARG A 29 0.14 14.48 8.86
C ARG A 29 0.79 15.02 10.13
N ASN A 30 -0.01 15.26 11.17
CA ASN A 30 0.49 15.75 12.46
C ASN A 30 1.27 14.65 13.22
N ASP A 31 0.81 13.40 13.10
CA ASP A 31 1.41 12.25 13.80
C ASP A 31 2.75 11.81 13.20
N ILE A 32 2.79 11.66 11.88
CA ILE A 32 3.97 11.23 11.12
C ILE A 32 4.11 12.16 9.91
N PRO A 33 4.78 13.30 10.08
CA PRO A 33 4.89 14.30 9.01
C PRO A 33 5.69 13.76 7.83
N VAL A 34 6.69 12.90 8.09
CA VAL A 34 7.59 12.35 7.08
C VAL A 34 7.82 10.86 7.31
N VAL A 35 7.73 10.06 6.25
CA VAL A 35 8.03 8.63 6.26
C VAL A 35 9.19 8.32 5.29
N PRO A 36 10.23 7.60 5.71
CA PRO A 36 11.24 7.13 4.79
C PRO A 36 10.62 6.09 3.85
N ALA A 37 10.78 6.28 2.55
CA ALA A 37 10.43 5.29 1.54
C ALA A 37 11.72 4.59 1.10
N VAL A 38 12.18 3.62 1.88
CA VAL A 38 13.44 2.91 1.63
C VAL A 38 13.18 1.41 1.57
N GLY A 39 13.82 0.74 0.62
CA GLY A 39 13.91 -0.72 0.60
C GLY A 39 14.42 -1.27 -0.72
N ALA A 40 14.17 -2.56 -0.92
CA ALA A 40 14.65 -3.27 -2.09
C ALA A 40 13.56 -4.19 -2.65
N ILE A 41 13.52 -4.25 -3.97
CA ILE A 41 12.69 -5.17 -4.74
C ILE A 41 13.62 -6.26 -5.27
N TYR A 42 13.37 -7.49 -4.85
CA TYR A 42 14.05 -8.69 -5.32
C TYR A 42 13.11 -9.54 -6.18
N GLN A 43 13.50 -9.76 -7.43
CA GLN A 43 12.77 -10.55 -8.41
C GLN A 43 13.69 -11.63 -8.97
N PRO A 44 13.76 -12.83 -8.34
CA PRO A 44 14.63 -13.90 -8.80
C PRO A 44 14.23 -14.43 -10.19
N HIS A 45 12.93 -14.49 -10.46
CA HIS A 45 12.35 -14.94 -11.72
C HIS A 45 10.99 -14.25 -11.98
N PRO A 46 10.46 -14.28 -13.20
CA PRO A 46 9.22 -13.57 -13.54
C PRO A 46 8.03 -13.95 -12.66
N GLY A 47 7.98 -15.17 -12.14
CA GLY A 47 6.90 -15.65 -11.27
C GLY A 47 7.04 -15.35 -9.77
N MET A 48 8.08 -14.66 -9.29
CA MET A 48 8.21 -14.30 -7.87
C MET A 48 8.76 -12.89 -7.73
N ARG A 49 8.13 -12.08 -6.89
CA ARG A 49 8.52 -10.69 -6.63
C ARG A 49 8.40 -10.40 -5.13
N PHE A 50 9.52 -10.06 -4.52
CA PHE A 50 9.60 -9.60 -3.14
C PHE A 50 9.87 -8.11 -3.14
N ASP A 51 8.89 -7.34 -2.70
CA ASP A 51 8.98 -5.89 -2.53
C ASP A 51 9.15 -5.62 -1.04
N LEU A 52 10.37 -5.41 -0.56
CA LEU A 52 10.67 -5.17 0.86
C LEU A 52 10.79 -3.67 1.13
N THR A 53 9.93 -2.88 0.50
CA THR A 53 9.95 -1.42 0.59
C THR A 53 9.08 -0.94 1.75
N PHE A 54 9.68 -0.20 2.69
CA PHE A 54 8.92 0.48 3.73
C PHE A 54 8.15 1.67 3.12
N PRO A 55 6.89 1.94 3.51
CA PRO A 55 6.14 1.33 4.62
C PRO A 55 5.26 0.13 4.26
N ARG A 56 5.35 -0.42 3.05
CA ARG A 56 4.41 -1.46 2.56
C ARG A 56 5.13 -2.65 1.91
N PRO A 57 5.84 -3.48 2.71
CA PRO A 57 6.45 -4.68 2.18
C PRO A 57 5.39 -5.66 1.64
N ARG A 58 5.63 -6.23 0.46
CA ARG A 58 4.75 -7.18 -0.23
C ARG A 58 5.57 -8.28 -0.90
N ALA A 59 5.21 -9.54 -0.66
CA ALA A 59 5.73 -10.68 -1.41
C ALA A 59 4.61 -11.23 -2.30
N ALA A 60 4.89 -11.37 -3.59
CA ALA A 60 3.96 -11.88 -4.59
C ALA A 60 4.57 -13.08 -5.33
N MET A 61 3.75 -14.07 -5.61
CA MET A 61 4.12 -15.30 -6.32
C MET A 61 3.04 -15.64 -7.34
N LEU A 62 3.49 -16.03 -8.53
CA LEU A 62 2.67 -16.55 -9.60
C LEU A 62 2.32 -18.01 -9.28
N LEU A 63 1.04 -18.25 -9.02
CA LEU A 63 0.48 -19.55 -8.68
C LEU A 63 0.15 -20.36 -9.94
N VAL A 64 -0.42 -19.70 -10.95
CA VAL A 64 -0.84 -20.34 -12.19
C VAL A 64 -0.48 -19.44 -13.37
N ASP A 65 0.27 -19.99 -14.32
CA ASP A 65 0.67 -19.34 -15.58
C ASP A 65 0.19 -20.10 -16.82
N ARG A 66 -0.72 -21.06 -16.62
CA ARG A 66 -1.20 -21.93 -17.71
C ARG A 66 -2.53 -21.39 -18.23
N GLY A 67 -2.48 -20.65 -19.33
CA GLY A 67 -3.66 -20.22 -20.08
C GLY A 67 -3.75 -18.71 -20.32
N PRO A 68 -4.95 -18.18 -20.61
CA PRO A 68 -5.15 -16.77 -20.96
C PRO A 68 -5.07 -15.82 -19.75
N ARG A 69 -4.94 -16.36 -18.53
CA ARG A 69 -4.85 -15.58 -17.30
C ARG A 69 -3.76 -16.13 -16.39
N GLN A 70 -3.03 -15.22 -15.78
CA GLN A 70 -2.07 -15.46 -14.71
C GLN A 70 -2.73 -15.22 -13.36
N GLN A 71 -2.52 -16.15 -12.43
CA GLN A 71 -3.02 -16.08 -11.06
C GLN A 71 -1.86 -15.81 -10.12
N TRP A 72 -1.96 -14.71 -9.38
CA TRP A 72 -0.96 -14.24 -8.45
C TRP A 72 -1.50 -14.34 -7.03
N GLY A 73 -0.75 -14.98 -6.15
CA GLY A 73 -0.95 -14.88 -4.71
C GLY A 73 0.02 -13.85 -4.15
N TYR A 74 -0.40 -13.12 -3.13
CA TYR A 74 0.50 -12.23 -2.41
C TYR A 74 0.18 -12.15 -0.93
N ILE A 75 1.20 -11.84 -0.16
CA ILE A 75 1.10 -11.43 1.23
C ILE A 75 1.78 -10.07 1.34
N GLY A 76 1.26 -9.20 2.18
CA GLY A 76 1.85 -7.90 2.43
C GLY A 76 1.63 -7.46 3.85
N MET A 77 2.45 -6.55 4.29
CA MET A 77 2.23 -5.77 5.49
C MET A 77 2.36 -4.31 5.13
N GLY A 78 1.81 -3.44 5.95
CA GLY A 78 2.22 -2.06 5.88
C GLY A 78 1.53 -1.12 6.83
N LEU A 79 2.03 0.10 6.80
CA LEU A 79 1.41 1.23 7.45
C LEU A 79 0.27 1.75 6.55
N GLY A 80 -0.93 1.70 7.11
CA GLY A 80 -2.12 2.35 6.59
C GLY A 80 -2.37 3.69 7.28
N GLY A 81 -3.63 4.05 7.35
CA GLY A 81 -4.07 5.31 7.90
C GLY A 81 -4.45 6.36 6.86
N GLY A 82 -5.12 7.38 7.35
CA GLY A 82 -5.63 8.49 6.57
C GLY A 82 -5.85 9.69 7.48
N THR A 83 -5.93 10.85 6.85
CA THR A 83 -6.14 12.11 7.54
C THR A 83 -7.29 12.81 6.85
N TRP A 84 -8.30 13.18 7.65
CA TRP A 84 -9.51 13.84 7.19
C TRP A 84 -9.72 15.10 8.01
N ALA A 85 -10.07 16.19 7.33
CA ALA A 85 -10.53 17.40 7.99
C ALA A 85 -12.01 17.25 8.36
N TYR A 86 -12.41 17.78 9.50
CA TYR A 86 -13.80 17.86 9.94
C TYR A 86 -14.08 19.20 10.62
N GLU A 87 -15.32 19.66 10.50
CA GLU A 87 -15.78 20.89 11.15
C GLU A 87 -16.37 20.54 12.51
N ARG A 88 -15.91 21.17 13.59
CA ARG A 88 -16.46 20.96 14.93
C ARG A 88 -17.84 21.64 15.03
N THR A 89 -18.68 21.17 15.95
CA THR A 89 -19.95 21.84 16.31
C THR A 89 -19.78 23.31 16.75
N SER A 90 -18.56 23.72 17.11
CA SER A 90 -18.19 25.11 17.42
C SER A 90 -17.82 25.97 16.20
N GLY A 91 -17.82 25.43 14.98
CA GLY A 91 -17.41 26.14 13.76
C GLY A 91 -15.90 26.38 13.66
N LEU A 92 -15.10 25.51 14.29
CA LEU A 92 -13.65 25.48 14.12
C LEU A 92 -13.25 24.26 13.29
N ASP A 93 -12.40 24.49 12.29
CA ASP A 93 -11.70 23.47 11.52
C ASP A 93 -10.83 22.61 12.44
N ASP A 94 -10.98 21.29 12.37
CA ASP A 94 -10.15 20.32 13.09
C ASP A 94 -9.80 19.13 12.20
N GLN A 95 -8.83 18.33 12.61
CA GLN A 95 -8.31 17.22 11.84
C GLN A 95 -8.27 15.94 12.67
N ILE A 96 -8.72 14.85 12.06
CA ILE A 96 -8.60 13.52 12.62
C ILE A 96 -7.65 12.67 11.78
N THR A 97 -6.71 12.04 12.47
CA THR A 97 -5.72 11.15 11.84
C THR A 97 -5.91 9.74 12.36
N LEU A 98 -6.09 8.79 11.45
CA LEU A 98 -6.08 7.36 11.75
C LEU A 98 -4.72 6.80 11.37
N ARG A 99 -4.11 6.03 12.25
CA ARG A 99 -2.96 5.18 11.95
C ARG A 99 -3.37 3.73 12.13
N ASP A 100 -3.00 2.87 11.18
CA ASP A 100 -3.23 1.43 11.28
C ASP A 100 -2.04 0.64 10.75
N TRP A 101 -1.74 -0.48 11.38
CA TRP A 101 -0.91 -1.53 10.81
C TRP A 101 -1.81 -2.58 10.19
N ARG A 102 -1.48 -3.01 8.97
CA ARG A 102 -2.24 -4.04 8.26
C ARG A 102 -1.33 -5.16 7.80
N ALA A 103 -1.77 -6.39 8.01
CA ALA A 103 -1.25 -7.57 7.33
C ALA A 103 -2.34 -8.07 6.37
N VAL A 104 -1.98 -8.30 5.12
CA VAL A 104 -2.92 -8.66 4.05
C VAL A 104 -2.44 -9.91 3.32
N ILE A 105 -3.39 -10.74 2.94
CA ILE A 105 -3.19 -11.84 1.99
C ILE A 105 -4.19 -11.62 0.88
N GLY A 106 -3.75 -11.73 -0.36
CA GLY A 106 -4.62 -11.53 -1.49
C GLY A 106 -4.24 -12.38 -2.70
N TRP A 107 -5.16 -12.34 -3.64
CA TRP A 107 -5.11 -13.03 -4.90
C TRP A 107 -5.47 -12.04 -6.00
N GLU A 108 -4.75 -12.10 -7.11
CA GLU A 108 -4.95 -11.26 -8.28
C GLU A 108 -4.93 -12.11 -9.55
N SER A 109 -5.93 -11.91 -10.41
CA SER A 109 -6.01 -12.52 -11.73
C SER A 109 -5.78 -11.47 -12.79
N ILE A 110 -4.65 -11.57 -13.49
CA ILE A 110 -4.28 -10.67 -14.59
C ILE A 110 -4.29 -11.44 -15.92
N PRO A 111 -4.66 -10.80 -17.04
CA PRO A 111 -4.58 -11.45 -18.35
C PRO A 111 -3.12 -11.72 -18.73
N THR A 112 -2.86 -12.87 -19.35
CA THR A 112 -1.51 -13.29 -19.74
C THR A 112 -0.99 -12.43 -20.89
N PRO A 113 0.23 -11.87 -20.81
CA PRO A 113 0.81 -11.09 -21.91
C PRO A 113 0.88 -11.88 -23.22
N ALA A 114 0.19 -11.40 -24.24
CA ALA A 114 0.26 -11.99 -25.58
C ALA A 114 1.61 -11.63 -26.24
N PRO A 115 2.30 -12.60 -26.88
CA PRO A 115 3.55 -12.33 -27.61
C PRO A 115 3.35 -11.23 -28.65
N GLY A 116 4.20 -10.20 -28.63
CA GLY A 116 4.17 -9.11 -29.61
C GLY A 116 3.19 -7.97 -29.32
N MET A 117 2.41 -8.01 -28.23
CA MET A 117 1.57 -6.89 -27.80
C MET A 117 2.17 -6.14 -26.60
N PRO A 118 2.35 -4.80 -26.69
CA PRO A 118 2.84 -3.99 -25.57
C PRO A 118 1.82 -3.87 -24.43
N PHE A 119 0.54 -4.15 -24.71
CA PHE A 119 -0.54 -4.12 -23.74
C PHE A 119 -1.40 -5.37 -23.86
N THR A 120 -1.76 -5.94 -22.72
CA THR A 120 -2.69 -7.07 -22.66
C THR A 120 -4.08 -6.56 -22.38
N ARG A 121 -4.99 -6.74 -23.34
CA ARG A 121 -6.41 -6.42 -23.16
C ARG A 121 -7.03 -7.47 -22.25
N GLY A 122 -7.68 -7.05 -21.18
CA GLY A 122 -8.41 -7.96 -20.30
C GLY A 122 -8.59 -7.40 -18.90
N HIS A 123 -9.64 -7.89 -18.24
CA HIS A 123 -10.03 -7.41 -16.93
C HIS A 123 -9.10 -7.98 -15.85
N LYS A 124 -8.67 -7.12 -14.93
CA LYS A 124 -7.94 -7.53 -13.73
C LYS A 124 -8.92 -7.71 -12.59
N LEU A 125 -8.87 -8.87 -11.95
CA LEU A 125 -9.68 -9.17 -10.78
C LEU A 125 -8.75 -9.36 -9.59
N GLY A 126 -9.20 -8.98 -8.41
CA GLY A 126 -8.44 -9.17 -7.18
C GLY A 126 -9.35 -9.34 -5.98
N PHE A 127 -8.90 -10.16 -5.05
CA PHE A 127 -9.50 -10.36 -3.75
C PHE A 127 -8.40 -10.27 -2.69
N GLU A 128 -8.66 -9.55 -1.62
CA GLU A 128 -7.71 -9.37 -0.52
C GLU A 128 -8.43 -9.45 0.81
N VAL A 129 -7.83 -10.15 1.76
CA VAL A 129 -8.26 -10.20 3.15
C VAL A 129 -7.13 -9.65 4.01
N GLY A 130 -7.47 -8.79 4.96
CA GLY A 130 -6.52 -8.13 5.84
C GLY A 130 -6.91 -8.19 7.30
N TYR A 131 -5.91 -8.15 8.16
CA TYR A 131 -6.05 -7.92 9.59
C TYR A 131 -5.40 -6.59 9.94
N LEU A 132 -6.20 -5.68 10.51
CA LEU A 132 -5.77 -4.37 10.95
C LEU A 132 -5.64 -4.36 12.47
N PHE A 133 -4.49 -3.92 12.95
CA PHE A 133 -4.11 -3.89 14.36
C PHE A 133 -3.34 -2.61 14.69
N GLY A 134 -3.13 -2.35 15.98
CA GLY A 134 -2.41 -1.15 16.45
C GLY A 134 -3.04 0.12 15.89
N ARG A 135 -4.38 0.16 15.88
CA ARG A 135 -5.15 1.23 15.28
C ARG A 135 -5.35 2.35 16.30
N GLU A 136 -4.99 3.56 15.92
CA GLU A 136 -5.05 4.72 16.80
C GLU A 136 -5.68 5.91 16.06
N PHE A 137 -6.66 6.54 16.71
CA PHE A 137 -7.19 7.84 16.31
C PHE A 137 -6.51 8.94 17.10
N GLU A 138 -6.02 9.96 16.40
CA GLU A 138 -5.39 11.13 16.98
C GLU A 138 -6.12 12.39 16.52
N PHE A 139 -6.47 13.24 17.49
CA PHE A 139 -7.18 14.50 17.28
C PHE A 139 -6.19 15.67 17.44
N GLU A 140 -6.16 16.59 16.48
CA GLU A 140 -5.20 17.70 16.48
C GLU A 140 -5.41 18.66 17.65
N SER A 141 -6.66 18.89 18.05
CA SER A 141 -6.98 19.91 19.04
C SER A 141 -6.89 19.47 20.51
N ASP A 142 -6.88 18.18 20.84
CA ASP A 142 -7.06 17.70 22.23
C ASP A 142 -5.92 16.79 22.73
N ASP A 143 -4.87 16.59 21.92
CA ASP A 143 -3.72 15.66 22.14
C ASP A 143 -4.15 14.29 22.69
N THR A 144 -5.39 13.91 22.38
CA THR A 144 -6.06 12.74 22.92
C THR A 144 -6.01 11.65 21.86
N SER A 145 -5.27 10.58 22.15
CA SER A 145 -5.21 9.40 21.31
C SER A 145 -6.22 8.35 21.78
N ILE A 146 -7.10 7.88 20.89
CA ILE A 146 -8.03 6.78 21.17
C ILE A 146 -7.53 5.52 20.48
N SER A 147 -7.17 4.50 21.27
CA SER A 147 -6.84 3.17 20.75
C SER A 147 -8.11 2.46 20.29
N LEU A 148 -8.12 1.97 19.05
CA LEU A 148 -9.19 1.16 18.51
C LEU A 148 -8.85 -0.33 18.66
N GLY A 149 -9.88 -1.16 18.81
CA GLY A 149 -9.72 -2.61 18.75
C GLY A 149 -9.20 -3.08 17.38
N ASN A 150 -8.85 -4.35 17.26
CA ASN A 150 -8.43 -4.94 15.99
C ASN A 150 -9.63 -5.16 15.06
N THR A 151 -9.41 -5.27 13.75
CA THR A 151 -10.50 -5.48 12.77
C THR A 151 -10.04 -6.26 11.56
N MET A 152 -10.97 -6.96 10.92
CA MET A 152 -10.75 -7.64 9.66
C MET A 152 -11.22 -6.77 8.49
N MET A 153 -10.50 -6.85 7.38
CA MET A 153 -10.78 -6.18 6.12
C MET A 153 -10.95 -7.23 5.03
N ALA A 154 -11.89 -7.00 4.12
CA ALA A 154 -11.96 -7.70 2.85
C ALA A 154 -12.11 -6.67 1.72
N ARG A 155 -11.44 -6.90 0.60
CA ARG A 155 -11.45 -6.00 -0.55
C ARG A 155 -11.56 -6.80 -1.84
N LEU A 156 -12.52 -6.40 -2.67
CA LEU A 156 -12.66 -6.86 -4.05
C LEU A 156 -12.25 -5.74 -5.00
N THR A 157 -11.44 -6.09 -5.99
CA THR A 157 -10.99 -5.14 -7.02
C THR A 157 -11.33 -5.69 -8.39
N ALA A 158 -11.99 -4.89 -9.22
CA ALA A 158 -12.20 -5.16 -10.63
C ALA A 158 -11.74 -3.94 -11.44
N ARG A 159 -10.84 -4.14 -12.39
CA ARG A 159 -10.38 -3.13 -13.36
C ARG A 159 -10.66 -3.62 -14.76
N TRP A 160 -11.39 -2.82 -15.52
CA TRP A 160 -11.90 -3.16 -16.85
C TRP A 160 -10.97 -2.75 -17.97
#